data_AF-A0A1G8KVZ7-F1
#
_entry.id   AF-A0A1G8KVZ7-F1
#
_cell.length_a   1.000
_cell.length_b   1.000
_cell.length_c   1.000
_cell.angle_alpha   90.00
_cell.angle_beta   90.00
_cell.angle_gamma   90.00
#
_symmetry.space_group_name_H-M   'P 1'
#
loop_
_entity.id
_entity.type
_entity.pdbx_description
1 polymer ?
#
loop_
_entity_poly.entity_id
_entity_poly.type
_entity_poly.pdbx_seq_one_letter_code
_entity_poly.pdbx_strand_id
1 'polypeptide(L)' 'MRHMAMTEQSAPEISPPRAAGDVPRERRCLRCSTVFWSEGFGERICRRCKGLKAWQSALSGPVSSRRR' A
#
# COMPACT_ATOMS: atom_id res chain seq x y z
N MET A 1 -20.25 25.02 40.60
CA MET A 1 -19.69 23.66 40.49
C MET A 1 -19.85 23.18 39.04
N ARG A 2 -18.72 22.98 38.35
CA ARG A 2 -18.46 22.20 37.11
C ARG A 2 -19.63 21.92 36.14
N HIS A 3 -19.70 22.67 35.05
CA HIS A 3 -20.29 22.19 33.79
C HIS A 3 -19.25 21.32 33.08
N MET A 4 -19.46 20.01 33.04
CA MET A 4 -18.60 19.08 32.31
C MET A 4 -19.00 19.11 30.83
N ALA A 5 -18.14 19.67 29.98
CA ALA A 5 -18.20 19.47 28.54
C ALA A 5 -17.63 18.08 28.22
N MET A 6 -18.52 17.13 27.91
CA MET A 6 -18.13 15.80 27.45
C MET A 6 -17.88 15.89 25.94
N THR A 7 -16.65 16.25 25.56
CA THR A 7 -16.17 16.17 24.18
C THR A 7 -15.66 14.75 23.90
N GLU A 8 -15.81 14.34 22.64
CA GLU A 8 -15.19 13.18 21.98
C GLU A 8 -15.84 11.80 22.17
N GLN A 9 -16.95 11.62 21.44
CA GLN A 9 -17.25 10.33 20.82
C GLN A 9 -16.14 10.00 19.80
N SER A 10 -15.21 9.12 20.18
CA SER A 10 -14.32 8.45 19.24
C SER A 10 -15.16 7.62 18.28
N ALA A 11 -15.22 8.07 17.02
CA ALA A 11 -15.82 7.30 15.95
C ALA A 11 -15.18 5.91 15.89
N PRO A 12 -15.96 4.81 15.77
CA PRO A 12 -15.37 3.52 15.50
C PRO A 12 -14.64 3.64 14.16
N GLU A 13 -13.33 3.46 14.19
CA GLU A 13 -12.50 3.35 13.00
C GLU A 13 -12.95 2.07 12.27
N ILE A 14 -13.96 2.19 11.41
CA ILE A 14 -14.40 1.11 10.52
C ILE A 14 -13.33 0.99 9.43
N SER A 15 -12.16 0.50 9.84
CA SER A 15 -11.15 0.01 8.92
C SER A 15 -11.75 -1.23 8.26
N PRO A 16 -11.93 -1.25 6.92
CA PRO A 16 -12.47 -2.42 6.25
C PRO A 16 -11.59 -3.63 6.60
N PRO A 17 -12.19 -4.82 6.81
CA PRO A 17 -11.41 -6.01 7.13
C PRO A 17 -10.35 -6.17 6.04
N ARG A 18 -9.07 -6.17 6.46
CA ARG A 18 -7.96 -6.40 5.54
C ARG A 18 -8.30 -7.66 4.75
N ALA A 19 -8.16 -7.59 3.43
CA ALA A 19 -8.40 -8.75 2.58
C ALA A 19 -7.59 -9.92 3.15
N ALA A 20 -8.16 -11.13 3.23
CA ALA A 20 -7.53 -12.26 3.92
C ALA A 20 -6.11 -12.62 3.41
N GLY A 21 -5.71 -12.09 2.25
CA GLY A 21 -4.37 -12.20 1.67
C GLY A 21 -3.46 -10.98 1.83
N ASP A 22 -3.89 -9.94 2.52
CA ASP A 22 -3.15 -8.69 2.81
C ASP A 22 -2.46 -8.74 4.18
N VAL A 23 -1.80 -9.87 4.42
CA VAL A 23 -1.01 -10.11 5.63
C VAL A 23 0.48 -10.14 5.30
N PRO A 24 1.34 -9.70 6.23
CA PRO A 24 2.77 -9.85 6.11
C PRO A 24 3.16 -11.32 5.94
N ARG A 25 3.88 -11.64 4.85
CA ARG A 25 4.38 -13.00 4.61
C ARG A 25 5.55 -13.02 3.64
N GLU A 26 6.28 -14.13 3.62
CA GLU A 26 7.27 -14.38 2.60
C GLU A 26 6.62 -14.61 1.23
N ARG A 27 7.11 -13.91 0.20
CA ARG A 27 6.63 -14.05 -1.18
C ARG A 27 7.82 -14.11 -2.13
N ARG A 28 7.60 -14.71 -3.30
CA ARG A 28 8.56 -14.68 -4.41
C ARG A 28 8.39 -13.39 -5.21
N CYS A 29 9.49 -12.69 -5.47
CA CYS A 29 9.53 -11.51 -6.32
C CYS A 29 9.10 -11.89 -7.74
N LEU A 30 8.14 -11.16 -8.32
CA LEU A 30 7.69 -11.43 -9.69
C LEU A 30 8.75 -11.11 -10.77
N ARG A 31 9.84 -10.40 -10.41
CA ARG A 31 10.90 -10.02 -11.33
C ARG A 31 12.12 -10.94 -11.30
N CYS A 32 12.58 -11.32 -10.11
CA CYS A 32 13.81 -12.11 -9.93
C CYS A 32 13.60 -13.41 -9.17
N SER A 33 12.36 -13.75 -8.81
CA SER A 33 11.97 -14.95 -8.06
C SER A 33 12.56 -15.10 -6.65
N THR A 34 13.38 -14.15 -6.19
CA THR A 34 13.92 -14.14 -4.82
C THR A 34 12.80 -14.06 -3.78
N VAL A 35 12.93 -14.84 -2.71
CA VAL A 35 12.02 -14.78 -1.56
C VAL A 35 12.31 -13.50 -0.78
N PHE A 36 11.27 -12.73 -0.45
CA PHE A 36 11.38 -11.52 0.34
C PHE A 36 10.16 -11.35 1.27
N TRP A 37 10.34 -10.60 2.35
CA TRP A 37 9.26 -10.24 3.25
C TRP A 37 8.37 -9.19 2.59
N SER A 38 7.08 -9.51 2.48
CA SER A 38 6.05 -8.65 1.88
C SER A 38 5.08 -8.23 2.98
N GLU A 39 4.86 -6.93 3.18
CA GLU A 39 3.94 -6.42 4.21
C GLU A 39 2.45 -6.62 3.88
N GLY A 40 2.13 -6.91 2.63
CA GLY A 40 0.75 -7.01 2.15
C GLY A 40 0.66 -7.45 0.69
N PHE A 41 -0.57 -7.62 0.19
CA PHE A 41 -0.82 -8.06 -1.18
C PHE A 41 -0.20 -7.12 -2.23
N GLY A 42 -0.12 -5.81 -1.93
CA GLY A 42 0.46 -4.81 -2.81
C GLY A 42 1.98 -4.92 -2.99
N GLU A 43 2.70 -5.59 -2.09
CA GLU A 43 4.15 -5.70 -2.15
C GLU A 43 4.59 -7.02 -2.78
N ARG A 44 4.63 -7.10 -4.12
CA ARG A 44 5.00 -8.32 -4.88
C ARG A 44 6.38 -8.26 -5.55
N ILE A 45 7.11 -7.16 -5.37
CA ILE A 45 8.45 -6.93 -5.95
C ILE A 45 9.43 -6.65 -4.80
N CYS A 46 10.54 -7.38 -4.75
CA CYS A 46 11.53 -7.20 -3.68
C CYS A 46 12.17 -5.80 -3.72
N ARG A 47 12.70 -5.33 -2.58
CA ARG A 47 13.34 -4.00 -2.45
C ARG A 47 14.42 -3.74 -3.50
N ARG A 48 15.21 -4.77 -3.84
CA ARG A 48 16.24 -4.71 -4.89
C ARG A 48 15.62 -4.40 -6.25
N CYS A 49 14.59 -5.14 -6.66
CA CYS A 49 13.92 -4.94 -7.94
C CYS A 49 13.07 -3.66 -7.98
N LYS A 50 12.53 -3.23 -6.83
CA LYS A 50 11.79 -1.96 -6.70
C LYS A 50 12.70 -0.75 -6.91
N GLY A 51 13.96 -0.83 -6.48
CA GLY A 51 14.99 0.20 -6.70
C GLY A 51 15.61 0.21 -8.10
N LEU A 52 15.43 -0.86 -8.88
CA LEU A 52 15.86 -0.87 -10.28
C LEU A 52 14.92 0.04 -11.08
N LYS A 53 15.50 0.97 -11.85
CA LYS A 53 14.81 2.02 -12.62
C LYS A 53 13.70 1.56 -13.60
N ALA A 54 13.46 0.27 -13.73
CA ALA A 54 12.42 -0.30 -14.59
C ALA A 54 10.99 0.10 -14.20
N TRP A 55 10.73 0.49 -12.94
CA TRP A 55 9.38 0.88 -12.48
C TRP A 55 9.11 2.40 -12.55
N GLN A 56 10.13 3.26 -12.63
CA GLN A 56 9.95 4.72 -12.56
C GLN A 56 9.40 5.34 -13.86
N SER A 57 9.39 4.61 -14.99
CA SER A 57 8.97 5.20 -16.29
C SER A 57 7.47 5.47 -16.43
N ALA A 58 6.61 4.94 -15.54
CA ALA A 58 5.16 5.17 -15.64
C ALA A 58 4.70 6.52 -15.07
N LEU A 59 5.52 7.18 -14.24
CA LEU A 59 5.16 8.45 -13.58
C LEU A 59 5.79 9.69 -14.24
N SER A 60 6.71 9.49 -15.20
CA SER A 60 7.45 10.58 -15.85
C SER A 60 7.07 10.81 -17.32
N GLY A 61 5.99 10.19 -17.80
CA GLY A 61 5.39 10.53 -19.08
C GLY A 61 4.30 11.60 -18.88
N PRO A 62 4.23 12.66 -19.70
CA PRO A 62 3.08 13.56 -19.65
C PRO A 62 1.82 12.72 -19.86
N VAL A 63 0.90 12.75 -18.89
CA VAL A 63 -0.44 12.19 -19.03
C VAL A 63 -1.14 12.96 -20.15
N SER A 64 -0.94 12.52 -21.40
CA SER A 64 -1.71 13.00 -22.54
C SER A 64 -3.10 12.37 -22.41
N SER A 65 -3.92 12.99 -21.56
CA SER A 65 -5.36 12.83 -21.50
C SER A 65 -5.95 13.28 -22.84
N ARG A 66 -5.79 12.47 -23.89
CA ARG A 66 -6.39 12.72 -25.19
C ARG A 66 -7.80 12.12 -25.15
N ARG A 67 -8.73 12.87 -24.53
CA ARG A 67 -10.16 12.65 -24.69
C ARG A 67 -10.53 13.24 -26.05
N ARG A 68 -11.08 12.43 -26.95
CA ARG A 68 -11.62 12.84 -28.25
C ARG A 68 -13.08 12.45 -28.30
#